data_AF-A0A645EPR6-F1
#
_entry.id   AF-A0A645EPR6-F1
#
_cell.length_a   1.000
_cell.length_b   1.000
_cell.length_c   1.000
_cell.angle_alpha   90.00
_cell.angle_beta   90.00
_cell.angle_gamma   90.00
#
_symmetry.space_group_name_H-M   'P 1'
#
loop_
_entity.id
_entity.type
_entity.pdbx_description
1 polymer ?
#
loop_
_entity_poly.entity_id
_entity_poly.type
_entity_poly.pdbx_seq_one_letter_code
_entity_poly.pdbx_strand_id
1 'polypeptide(L)'
;MNWHILRFNEQESDFEFKNKLDRFHDKLKFGSSFEAGINLTLFNNLGLNATYEQDHIFPAHLFWYWTGSELIENIAKEFTNSFIQEITKRNMIAGPIINFVVKNGISYGMYELRKSKMNWPFSHEAPLVLEKFKLGISYTF
;
A
#
# COMPACT_ATOMS: atom_id res chain seq x y z
N MET A 1 -37.87 30.09 20.37
CA MET A 1 -36.74 29.36 20.98
C MET A 1 -36.95 27.89 20.64
N ASN A 2 -36.26 27.42 19.60
CA ASN A 2 -36.53 26.11 18.98
C ASN A 2 -35.31 25.22 19.21
N TRP A 3 -35.52 24.11 19.91
CA TRP A 3 -34.48 23.10 20.13
C TRP A 3 -34.61 22.04 19.05
N HIS A 4 -33.59 21.92 18.21
CA HIS A 4 -33.49 20.80 17.28
C HIS A 4 -32.69 19.68 17.94
N ILE A 5 -33.34 18.54 18.17
CA ILE A 5 -32.64 17.30 18.51
C ILE A 5 -32.12 16.74 17.19
N LEU A 6 -30.80 16.79 17.02
CA LEU A 6 -30.13 16.12 15.91
C LEU A 6 -30.21 14.62 16.15
N ARG A 7 -31.10 13.95 15.41
CA ARG A 7 -31.12 12.49 15.32
C ARG A 7 -30.25 12.10 14.14
N PHE A 8 -29.05 11.61 14.42
CA PHE A 8 -28.26 10.94 13.42
C PHE A 8 -28.97 9.64 13.05
N ASN A 9 -29.35 9.50 11.79
CA ASN A 9 -29.78 8.21 11.25
C ASN A 9 -28.50 7.38 11.13
N GLU A 10 -28.18 6.57 12.14
CA GLU A 10 -27.05 5.64 12.07
C GLU A 10 -27.31 4.70 10.89
N GLN A 11 -26.63 4.97 9.78
CA GLN A 11 -26.71 4.22 8.56
C GLN A 11 -25.96 2.89 8.79
N GLU A 12 -26.45 1.75 8.29
CA GLU A 12 -25.83 0.43 8.51
C GLU A 12 -24.30 0.40 8.24
N SER A 13 -23.82 1.23 7.31
CA SER A 13 -22.40 1.41 7.01
C SER A 13 -21.56 1.89 8.21
N ASP A 14 -22.13 2.72 9.08
CA ASP A 14 -21.45 3.27 10.25
C ASP A 14 -21.30 2.20 11.34
N PHE A 15 -22.25 1.27 11.43
CA PHE A 15 -22.20 0.16 12.39
C PHE A 15 -21.16 -0.89 11.96
N GLU A 16 -21.13 -1.28 10.69
CA GLU A 16 -20.10 -2.20 10.18
C GLU A 16 -18.68 -1.63 10.31
N PHE A 17 -18.51 -0.34 10.02
CA PHE A 17 -17.21 0.32 10.13
C PHE A 17 -16.75 0.42 11.59
N LYS A 18 -17.65 0.80 12.53
CA LYS A 18 -17.36 0.80 13.96
C LYS A 18 -16.94 -0.60 14.45
N ASN A 19 -17.68 -1.65 14.10
CA ASN A 19 -17.32 -3.03 14.47
C ASN A 19 -15.96 -3.48 13.90
N LYS A 20 -15.60 -3.04 12.68
CA LYS A 20 -14.27 -3.33 12.11
C LYS A 20 -13.16 -2.62 12.89
N LEU A 21 -13.40 -1.39 13.35
CA LEU A 21 -12.45 -0.58 14.12
C LEU A 21 -12.26 -1.08 15.56
N ASP A 22 -13.31 -1.62 16.19
CA ASP A 22 -13.24 -2.17 17.54
C ASP A 22 -12.16 -3.25 17.69
N ARG A 23 -11.88 -3.99 16.60
CA ARG A 23 -10.81 -5.01 16.57
C ARG A 23 -9.41 -4.43 16.77
N PHE A 24 -9.23 -3.13 16.50
CA PHE A 24 -7.98 -2.38 16.60
C PHE A 24 -7.93 -1.48 17.86
N HIS A 25 -8.99 -1.46 18.67
CA HIS A 25 -9.03 -0.72 19.92
C HIS A 25 -8.10 -1.36 20.96
N ASP A 26 -7.32 -0.54 21.66
CA ASP A 26 -6.40 -0.94 22.75
C ASP A 26 -5.40 -2.08 22.43
N LYS A 27 -5.04 -2.25 21.15
CA LYS A 27 -4.03 -3.21 20.71
C LYS A 27 -2.84 -2.52 20.06
N LEU A 28 -1.68 -3.18 20.13
CA LEU A 28 -0.50 -2.80 19.35
C LEU A 28 -0.84 -2.89 17.86
N LYS A 29 -0.63 -1.78 17.15
CA LYS A 29 -0.90 -1.68 15.72
C LYS A 29 0.37 -2.04 14.96
N PHE A 30 0.28 -3.09 14.16
CA PHE A 30 1.35 -3.54 13.26
C PHE A 30 0.82 -3.48 11.83
N GLY A 31 1.67 -3.16 10.87
CA GLY A 31 1.23 -2.96 9.49
C GLY A 31 2.38 -2.88 8.50
N SER A 32 2.02 -2.80 7.23
CA SER A 32 2.96 -2.64 6.12
C SER A 32 2.42 -1.59 5.14
N SER A 33 3.32 -0.80 4.56
CA SER A 33 2.98 0.26 3.60
C SER A 33 3.68 0.04 2.27
N PHE A 34 2.94 0.18 1.18
CA PHE A 34 3.47 0.24 -0.18
C PHE A 34 3.27 1.65 -0.72
N GLU A 35 4.31 2.21 -1.34
CA GLU A 35 4.24 3.50 -2.01
C GLU A 35 4.85 3.39 -3.41
N ALA A 36 4.13 3.89 -4.42
CA ALA A 36 4.56 4.00 -5.79
C ALA A 36 4.32 5.43 -6.27
N GLY A 37 5.36 6.12 -6.72
CA GLY A 37 5.24 7.50 -7.17
C GLY A 37 6.22 7.88 -8.26
N ILE A 38 5.84 8.90 -9.02
CA ILE A 38 6.66 9.55 -10.04
C ILE A 38 6.89 10.98 -9.58
N ASN A 39 8.15 11.41 -9.62
CA ASN A 39 8.53 12.80 -9.42
C ASN A 39 9.16 13.34 -10.70
N LEU A 40 8.54 14.37 -11.28
CA LEU A 40 8.99 15.05 -12.48
C LEU A 40 9.53 16.42 -12.10
N THR A 41 10.84 16.60 -12.17
CA THR A 41 11.47 17.90 -12.01
C THR A 41 11.24 18.74 -13.28
N LEU A 42 10.45 19.81 -13.15
CA LEU A 42 10.17 20.81 -14.18
C LEU A 42 11.03 22.05 -13.94
N PHE A 43 11.84 22.46 -14.90
CA PHE A 43 12.89 23.47 -14.66
C PHE A 43 13.84 23.04 -13.53
N ASN A 44 14.91 23.79 -13.25
CA ASN A 44 15.92 23.32 -12.30
C ASN A 44 15.43 23.32 -10.83
N ASN A 45 14.25 23.88 -10.54
CA ASN A 45 13.82 24.20 -9.19
C ASN A 45 12.36 23.85 -8.89
N LEU A 46 11.52 23.50 -9.86
CA LEU A 46 10.14 23.08 -9.61
C LEU A 46 10.00 21.58 -9.86
N GLY A 47 9.13 20.90 -9.12
CA GLY A 47 8.86 19.48 -9.31
C GLY A 47 7.38 19.19 -9.15
N LEU A 48 6.87 18.24 -9.93
CA LEU A 48 5.53 17.69 -9.77
C LEU A 48 5.65 16.26 -9.27
N ASN A 49 4.95 15.94 -8.18
CA ASN A 49 4.92 14.60 -7.64
C ASN A 49 3.50 14.03 -7.69
N ALA A 50 3.41 12.78 -8.15
CA ALA A 50 2.20 11.98 -8.11
C ALA A 50 2.53 10.63 -7.49
N THR A 51 1.85 10.31 -6.39
CA THR A 51 2.16 9.14 -5.57
C THR A 51 0.89 8.43 -5.16
N TYR A 52 0.90 7.11 -5.27
CA TYR A 52 -0.09 6.19 -4.72
C TYR A 52 0.51 5.48 -3.51
N GLU A 53 -0.20 5.49 -2.39
CA GLU A 53 0.18 4.80 -1.15
C GLU A 53 -0.95 3.87 -0.72
N GLN A 54 -0.57 2.69 -0.26
CA GLN A 54 -1.47 1.71 0.32
C GLN A 54 -0.90 1.18 1.64
N ASP A 55 -1.61 1.46 2.73
CA ASP A 55 -1.29 0.96 4.07
C ASP A 55 -2.19 -0.20 4.44
N HIS A 56 -1.59 -1.24 4.99
CA HIS A 56 -2.30 -2.38 5.57
C HIS A 56 -2.03 -2.39 7.07
N ILE A 57 -3.08 -2.19 7.86
CA ILE A 57 -3.01 -2.27 9.32
C ILE A 57 -3.60 -3.61 9.73
N PHE A 58 -2.80 -4.44 10.39
CA PHE A 58 -3.17 -5.79 10.77
C PHE A 58 -3.83 -5.82 12.16
N PRO A 59 -4.93 -6.58 12.34
CA PRO A 59 -5.60 -6.69 13.64
C PRO A 59 -4.78 -7.47 14.67
N ALA A 60 -3.87 -8.35 14.22
CA ALA A 60 -2.92 -9.08 15.06
C ALA A 60 -1.67 -9.44 14.25
N HIS A 61 -0.51 -9.46 14.89
CA HIS A 61 0.74 -9.92 14.27
C HIS A 61 0.83 -11.44 14.33
N LEU A 62 0.58 -12.11 13.20
CA LEU A 62 0.69 -13.56 13.07
C LEU A 62 2.08 -13.94 12.53
N PHE A 63 3.08 -13.96 13.43
CA PHE A 63 4.51 -14.05 13.09
C PHE A 63 4.85 -15.09 12.00
N TRP A 64 4.41 -16.34 12.16
CA TRP A 64 4.77 -17.42 11.22
C TRP A 64 4.17 -17.24 9.82
N TYR A 65 2.93 -16.80 9.74
CA TYR A 65 2.26 -16.57 8.46
C TYR A 65 2.76 -15.30 7.78
N TRP A 66 3.02 -14.26 8.56
CA TRP A 66 3.68 -13.05 8.09
C TRP A 66 5.05 -13.37 7.51
N THR A 67 5.89 -14.09 8.26
CA THR A 67 7.23 -14.50 7.81
C THR A 67 7.17 -15.34 6.54
N GLY A 68 6.22 -16.28 6.45
CA GLY A 68 6.03 -17.09 5.24
C GLY A 68 5.60 -16.25 4.03
N SER A 69 4.68 -15.29 4.22
CA SER A 69 4.26 -14.35 3.16
C SER A 69 5.44 -13.47 2.71
N GLU A 70 6.21 -12.95 3.66
CA GLU A 70 7.38 -12.11 3.43
C GLU A 70 8.49 -12.87 2.68
N LEU A 71 8.70 -14.14 3.02
CA LEU A 71 9.66 -14.99 2.31
C LEU A 71 9.27 -15.16 0.83
N ILE A 72 8.00 -15.43 0.55
CA ILE A 72 7.49 -15.54 -0.83
C ILE A 72 7.66 -14.22 -1.58
N GLU A 73 7.34 -13.10 -0.94
CA GLU A 73 7.51 -11.78 -1.52
C GLU A 73 8.98 -11.48 -1.85
N ASN A 74 9.90 -11.82 -0.94
CA ASN A 74 11.33 -11.60 -1.16
C ASN A 74 11.89 -12.47 -2.28
N ILE A 75 11.44 -13.72 -2.42
CA ILE A 75 11.77 -14.56 -3.57
C ILE A 75 11.27 -13.92 -4.88
N ALA A 76 10.03 -13.42 -4.90
CA ALA A 76 9.47 -12.76 -6.07
C ALA A 76 10.21 -11.46 -6.43
N LYS A 77 10.60 -10.66 -5.43
CA LYS A 77 11.42 -9.46 -5.59
C LYS A 77 12.79 -9.80 -6.16
N GLU A 78 13.43 -10.86 -5.69
CA GLU A 78 14.76 -11.25 -6.15
C GLU A 78 14.74 -11.77 -7.60
N PHE A 79 13.73 -12.57 -7.95
CA PHE A 79 13.50 -12.97 -9.34
C PHE A 79 13.28 -11.75 -10.24
N THR A 80 12.47 -10.80 -9.77
CA THR A 80 12.20 -9.53 -10.47
C THR A 80 13.48 -8.70 -10.66
N ASN A 81 14.34 -8.62 -9.64
CA ASN A 81 15.63 -7.92 -9.73
C ASN A 81 16.52 -8.55 -10.80
N SER A 82 16.64 -9.87 -10.81
CA SER A 82 17.45 -10.61 -11.80
C SER A 82 16.95 -10.34 -13.23
N PHE A 83 15.63 -10.42 -13.43
CA PHE A 83 15.00 -10.11 -14.71
C PHE A 83 15.27 -8.67 -15.19
N ILE A 84 15.12 -7.69 -14.30
CA ILE A 84 15.40 -6.27 -14.60
C ILE A 84 16.87 -6.06 -14.96
N GLN A 85 17.79 -6.72 -14.25
CA GLN A 85 19.23 -6.62 -14.52
C GLN A 85 19.56 -7.14 -15.92
N GLU A 86 18.98 -8.26 -16.35
CA GLU A 86 19.17 -8.80 -17.70
C GLU A 86 18.65 -7.87 -18.79
N ILE A 87 17.48 -7.26 -18.58
CA ILE A 87 16.92 -6.28 -19.52
C ILE A 87 17.82 -5.05 -19.59
N THR A 88 18.25 -4.53 -18.44
CA THR A 88 19.07 -3.32 -18.36
C THR A 88 20.43 -3.52 -19.04
N LYS A 89 21.02 -4.71 -18.95
CA LYS A 89 22.25 -5.07 -19.68
C LYS A 89 22.09 -5.00 -21.21
N ARG A 90 20.88 -5.28 -21.73
CA ARG A 90 20.58 -5.25 -23.17
C ARG A 90 20.11 -3.88 -23.65
N ASN A 91 19.36 -3.15 -22.82
CA ASN A 91 18.82 -1.83 -23.12
C ASN A 91 18.85 -0.94 -21.88
N MET A 92 19.92 -0.12 -21.79
CA MET A 92 20.17 0.78 -20.67
C MET A 92 19.07 1.84 -20.50
N ILE A 93 18.46 2.31 -21.59
CA ILE A 93 17.41 3.34 -21.56
C ILE A 93 16.09 2.77 -21.03
N ALA A 94 15.77 1.52 -21.37
CA ALA A 94 14.56 0.86 -20.89
C ALA A 94 14.65 0.45 -19.41
N GLY A 95 15.87 0.27 -18.88
CA GLY A 95 16.12 -0.19 -17.50
C GLY A 95 15.30 0.53 -16.43
N PRO A 96 15.37 1.88 -16.32
CA PRO A 96 14.60 2.63 -15.33
C PRO A 96 13.08 2.48 -15.45
N ILE A 97 12.56 2.47 -16.68
CA ILE A 97 11.12 2.35 -16.95
C ILE A 97 10.62 0.96 -16.54
N ILE A 98 11.32 -0.09 -16.97
CA ILE A 98 10.97 -1.47 -16.63
C ILE A 98 11.14 -1.71 -15.14
N ASN A 99 12.20 -1.19 -14.52
CA ASN A 99 12.41 -1.27 -13.08
C ASN A 99 11.22 -0.66 -12.32
N PHE A 100 10.76 0.52 -12.74
CA PHE A 100 9.59 1.16 -12.16
C PHE A 100 8.34 0.31 -12.37
N VAL A 101 7.99 -0.05 -13.61
CA VAL A 101 6.74 -0.75 -13.91
C VAL A 101 6.68 -2.12 -13.23
N VAL A 102 7.74 -2.92 -13.32
CA VAL A 102 7.72 -4.31 -12.83
C VAL A 102 7.76 -4.36 -11.31
N LYS A 103 8.63 -3.58 -10.64
CA LYS A 103 8.70 -3.59 -9.18
C LYS A 103 7.43 -3.07 -8.54
N ASN A 104 6.88 -1.99 -9.08
CA ASN A 104 5.61 -1.45 -8.57
C ASN A 104 4.44 -2.37 -8.90
N GLY A 105 4.42 -3.00 -10.09
CA GLY A 105 3.38 -3.96 -10.46
C GLY A 105 3.36 -5.20 -9.55
N ILE A 106 4.52 -5.78 -9.25
CA ILE A 106 4.63 -6.92 -8.33
C ILE A 106 4.21 -6.52 -6.91
N SER A 107 4.68 -5.38 -6.42
CA SER A 107 4.33 -4.88 -5.09
C SER A 107 2.84 -4.57 -4.97
N TYR A 108 2.27 -3.88 -5.97
CA TYR A 108 0.83 -3.62 -6.07
C TYR A 108 0.03 -4.92 -6.09
N GLY A 109 0.43 -5.90 -6.90
CA GLY A 109 -0.23 -7.22 -6.95
C GLY A 109 -0.20 -7.93 -5.59
N MET A 110 0.93 -7.92 -4.89
CA MET A 110 1.03 -8.50 -3.54
C MET A 110 0.14 -7.79 -2.53
N TYR A 111 0.10 -6.45 -2.56
CA TYR A 111 -0.78 -5.69 -1.69
C TYR A 111 -2.26 -5.88 -2.04
N GLU A 112 -2.62 -6.02 -3.31
CA GLU A 112 -3.98 -6.33 -3.73
C GLU A 112 -4.43 -7.71 -3.19
N LEU A 113 -3.57 -8.72 -3.30
CA LEU A 113 -3.84 -10.05 -2.74
C LEU A 113 -4.03 -9.99 -1.22
N ARG A 114 -3.21 -9.17 -0.53
CA ARG A 114 -3.29 -8.99 0.92
C ARG A 114 -4.50 -8.21 1.39
N LYS A 115 -5.17 -7.41 0.53
CA LYS A 115 -6.45 -6.75 0.88
C LYS A 115 -7.50 -7.75 1.34
N SER A 116 -7.54 -8.92 0.70
CA SER A 116 -8.51 -9.97 1.02
C SER A 116 -8.05 -10.90 2.14
N LYS A 117 -6.73 -11.11 2.26
CA LYS A 117 -6.10 -12.05 3.19
C LYS A 117 -4.79 -11.47 3.69
N MET A 118 -4.73 -11.00 4.94
CA MET A 118 -3.57 -10.22 5.42
C MET A 118 -2.20 -10.89 5.22
N ASN A 119 -2.13 -12.23 5.32
CA ASN A 119 -0.91 -13.02 5.17
C ASN A 119 -0.99 -13.93 3.93
N TRP A 120 -1.53 -13.43 2.81
CA TRP A 120 -1.55 -14.20 1.56
C TRP A 120 -0.19 -14.87 1.30
N PRO A 121 -0.13 -16.17 0.94
CA PRO A 121 -1.23 -17.03 0.47
C PRO A 121 -2.09 -17.67 1.56
N PHE A 122 -1.76 -17.47 2.83
CA PHE A 122 -2.50 -18.07 3.94
C PHE A 122 -3.82 -17.33 4.19
N SER A 123 -4.91 -18.08 4.33
CA SER A 123 -6.24 -17.50 4.51
C SER A 123 -6.43 -17.03 5.95
N HIS A 124 -6.28 -15.73 6.15
CA HIS A 124 -6.50 -15.05 7.43
C HIS A 124 -7.39 -13.83 7.24
N GLU A 125 -7.81 -13.23 8.35
CA GLU A 125 -8.65 -12.03 8.36
C GLU A 125 -8.05 -10.90 7.50
N ALA A 126 -8.92 -10.12 6.85
CA ALA A 126 -8.51 -9.00 6.04
C ALA A 126 -7.92 -7.87 6.91
N PRO A 127 -6.85 -7.20 6.46
CA PRO A 127 -6.34 -6.01 7.13
C PRO A 127 -7.31 -4.84 6.99
N LEU A 128 -7.14 -3.81 7.83
CA LEU A 128 -7.67 -2.49 7.53
C LEU A 128 -6.78 -1.84 6.47
N VAL A 129 -7.35 -1.56 5.30
CA VAL A 129 -6.62 -1.02 4.14
C VAL A 129 -6.92 0.48 4.02
N LEU A 130 -5.88 1.30 3.91
CA LEU A 130 -5.99 2.72 3.62
C LEU A 130 -5.28 3.00 2.29
N GLU A 131 -6.02 3.58 1.34
CA GLU A 131 -5.48 3.96 0.03
C GLU A 131 -5.44 5.48 -0.06
N LYS A 132 -4.30 6.02 -0.49
CA LYS A 132 -4.08 7.46 -0.61
C LYS A 132 -3.51 7.79 -1.98
N PHE A 133 -4.09 8.80 -2.62
CA PHE A 133 -3.53 9.41 -3.82
C PHE A 133 -3.00 10.79 -3.43
N LYS A 134 -1.69 11.00 -3.56
CA LYS A 134 -1.02 12.26 -3.24
C LYS A 134 -0.58 12.93 -4.52
N LEU A 135 -0.98 14.19 -4.69
CA LEU A 135 -0.49 15.08 -5.72
C LEU A 135 0.20 16.26 -5.04
N GLY A 136 1.36 16.65 -5.53
CA GLY A 136 2.10 17.77 -4.96
C GLY A 136 2.90 18.54 -5.99
N ILE A 137 3.40 19.68 -5.50
CA ILE A 137 4.38 20.51 -6.17
C ILE A 137 5.54 20.67 -5.17
N SER A 138 6.77 20.41 -5.61
CA SER A 138 7.99 20.62 -4.84
C SER A 138 8.80 21.79 -5.42
N TYR A 139 9.52 22.52 -4.57
CA TYR A 139 10.48 23.53 -4.99
C TYR A 139 11.83 23.26 -4.31
N THR A 140 12.89 23.14 -5.11
CA THR A 140 14.27 22.90 -4.62
C THR A 140 15.08 24.19 -4.79
N PHE A 141 15.71 24.66 -3.71
CA PHE A 141 16.54 25.86 -3.67
C PHE A 141 18.02 25.57 -3.94
#